data_AF-X0UUL0-F1
#
_entry.id   AF-X0UUL0-F1
#
_cell.length_a   1.000
_cell.length_b   1.000
_cell.length_c   1.000
_cell.angle_alpha   90.00
_cell.angle_beta   90.00
_cell.angle_gamma   90.00
#
_symmetry.space_group_name_H-M   'P 1'
#
loop_
_entity.id
_entity.type
_entity.pdbx_description
1 polymer ?
#
loop_
_entity_poly.entity_id
_entity_poly.type
_entity_poly.pdbx_seq_one_letter_code
_entity_poly.pdbx_strand_id
1 'polypeptide(L)'
;MSHTTRSEHWLPRFRRALGYLRPHRRTLVLGLLAAVGVSVFYTFSISSVIPILKIMFSDHETLVDWLHRVETEHRLGVSIGADLPDDPAGLLIDHVRRGAPSADVLADGARIVSIAGEAPGAHALMGLLASHPDERIDAVRIQTPDGAMRDVALTLHGDRAWWRLLRNVAAVFPAGKDPTSRLITLAIVMGLLVTVSLLSSLCRFANEGLVATAVQRTMHDLRSSLAGHVLHLPLDWHARQPTGDTLGRFAHDLSRVEVGI
;
A
#
# COMPACT_ATOMS: atom_id res chain seq x y z
N MET A 1 -41.46 24.15 -0.59
CA MET A 1 -40.01 24.18 -0.90
C MET A 1 -39.31 24.74 0.32
N SER A 2 -38.30 24.15 0.97
CA SER A 2 -37.63 22.86 0.90
C SER A 2 -36.73 22.76 2.14
N HIS A 3 -36.74 21.60 2.78
CA HIS A 3 -35.92 21.10 3.89
C HIS A 3 -34.46 21.61 3.95
N THR A 4 -34.04 22.29 5.04
CA THR A 4 -32.60 22.47 5.39
C THR A 4 -32.38 22.85 6.88
N THR A 5 -32.82 22.04 7.87
CA THR A 5 -32.44 22.28 9.30
C THR A 5 -32.27 20.99 10.12
N ARG A 6 -31.41 20.04 9.69
CA ARG A 6 -31.22 18.76 10.41
C ARG A 6 -29.76 18.38 10.74
N SER A 7 -28.77 19.26 10.56
CA SER A 7 -27.35 18.88 10.68
C SER A 7 -26.62 19.32 11.95
N GLU A 8 -27.06 20.35 12.68
CA GLU A 8 -26.22 20.90 13.77
C GLU A 8 -26.31 20.16 15.12
N HIS A 9 -27.37 19.39 15.38
CA HIS A 9 -27.56 18.68 16.67
C HIS A 9 -27.00 17.24 16.70
N TRP A 10 -26.45 16.74 15.60
CA TRP A 10 -26.00 15.35 15.47
C TRP A 10 -24.68 15.09 16.22
N LEU A 11 -23.69 15.98 16.07
CA LEU A 11 -22.36 15.80 16.67
C LEU A 11 -22.35 15.75 18.21
N PRO A 12 -23.12 16.59 18.95
CA PRO A 12 -23.13 16.54 20.42
C PRO A 12 -23.76 15.24 20.95
N ARG A 13 -24.82 14.74 20.29
CA ARG A 13 -25.48 13.48 20.67
C ARG A 13 -24.61 12.27 20.35
N PHE A 14 -23.93 12.29 19.20
CA PHE A 14 -22.97 11.26 18.82
C PHE A 14 -21.75 11.22 19.76
N ARG A 15 -21.20 12.37 20.15
CA ARG A 15 -20.14 12.46 21.17
C ARG A 15 -20.57 11.89 22.53
N ARG A 16 -21.83 12.08 22.92
CA ARG A 16 -22.37 11.51 24.17
C ARG A 16 -22.51 9.99 24.08
N ALA A 17 -22.94 9.46 22.93
CA ALA A 17 -22.94 8.03 22.66
C ALA A 17 -21.52 7.42 22.66
N LEU A 18 -20.53 8.10 22.09
CA LEU A 18 -19.11 7.72 22.19
C LEU A 18 -18.59 7.69 23.64
N GLY A 19 -19.21 8.46 24.54
CA GLY A 19 -18.94 8.41 25.98
C GLY A 19 -19.18 7.02 26.58
N TYR A 20 -20.16 6.27 26.08
CA TYR A 20 -20.46 4.90 26.51
C TYR A 20 -19.49 3.86 25.92
N LEU A 21 -18.80 4.18 24.81
CA LEU A 21 -17.73 3.36 24.24
C LEU A 21 -16.38 3.52 24.97
N ARG A 22 -16.23 4.53 25.84
CA ARG A 22 -14.97 4.83 26.56
C ARG A 22 -14.35 3.64 27.32
N PRO A 23 -15.11 2.78 28.03
CA PRO A 23 -14.55 1.62 28.72
C PRO A 23 -13.89 0.62 27.74
N HIS A 24 -14.41 0.53 26.52
CA HIS A 24 -14.02 -0.42 25.48
C HIS A 24 -13.04 0.16 24.44
N ARG A 25 -12.50 1.37 24.69
CA ARG A 25 -11.61 2.08 23.76
C ARG A 25 -10.39 1.27 23.32
N ARG A 26 -9.83 0.41 24.18
CA ARG A 26 -8.65 -0.40 23.85
C ARG A 26 -8.96 -1.42 22.75
N THR A 27 -10.09 -2.10 22.87
CA THR A 27 -10.55 -3.09 21.89
C THR A 27 -10.90 -2.42 20.55
N LEU A 28 -11.52 -1.25 20.58
CA LEU A 28 -11.83 -0.48 19.37
C LEU A 28 -10.58 0.05 18.66
N VAL A 29 -9.59 0.55 19.41
CA VAL A 29 -8.32 1.00 18.83
C VAL A 29 -7.55 -0.17 18.22
N LEU A 30 -7.53 -1.33 18.90
CA LEU A 30 -6.90 -2.54 18.34
C LEU A 30 -7.62 -3.02 17.07
N GLY A 31 -8.96 -2.97 17.04
CA GLY A 31 -9.73 -3.24 15.81
C GLY A 31 -9.38 -2.26 14.70
N LEU A 32 -9.38 -0.95 14.97
CA LEU A 32 -9.02 0.07 13.98
C LEU A 32 -7.61 -0.13 13.42
N LEU A 33 -6.63 -0.43 14.28
CA LEU A 33 -5.27 -0.75 13.85
C LEU A 33 -5.22 -2.00 12.97
N ALA A 34 -5.97 -3.04 13.34
CA ALA A 34 -6.10 -4.25 12.52
C ALA A 34 -6.78 -3.96 11.18
N ALA A 35 -7.79 -3.09 11.14
CA ALA A 35 -8.45 -2.66 9.90
C ALA A 35 -7.50 -1.92 8.96
N VAL A 36 -6.67 -1.01 9.50
CA VAL A 36 -5.60 -0.35 8.73
C VAL A 36 -4.61 -1.40 8.20
N GLY A 37 -4.22 -2.37 9.01
CA GLY A 37 -3.37 -3.49 8.58
C GLY A 37 -3.99 -4.28 7.41
N VAL A 38 -5.29 -4.60 7.48
CA VAL A 38 -6.02 -5.26 6.39
C VAL A 38 -6.00 -4.42 5.11
N SER A 39 -6.19 -3.10 5.20
CA SER A 39 -6.10 -2.21 4.03
C SER A 39 -4.71 -2.20 3.38
N VAL A 40 -3.65 -2.22 4.20
CA VAL A 40 -2.26 -2.33 3.70
C VAL A 40 -2.06 -3.65 2.97
N PHE A 41 -2.48 -4.77 3.56
CA PHE A 41 -2.36 -6.09 2.92
C PHE A 41 -3.18 -6.21 1.64
N TYR A 42 -4.38 -5.62 1.59
CA TYR A 42 -5.20 -5.60 0.39
C TYR A 42 -4.54 -4.80 -0.74
N THR A 43 -3.95 -3.65 -0.41
CA THR A 43 -3.17 -2.85 -1.37
C THR A 43 -1.99 -3.63 -1.91
N PHE A 44 -1.27 -4.35 -1.05
CA PHE A 44 -0.17 -5.22 -1.45
C PHE A 44 -0.64 -6.37 -2.36
N SER A 45 -1.79 -6.99 -2.05
CA SER A 45 -2.39 -8.04 -2.86
C SER A 45 -2.69 -7.54 -4.28
N ILE A 46 -3.27 -6.34 -4.43
CA ILE A 46 -3.50 -5.73 -5.76
C ILE A 46 -2.17 -5.44 -6.46
N SER A 47 -1.20 -4.85 -5.75
CA SER A 47 0.10 -4.49 -6.33
C SER A 47 0.89 -5.70 -6.84
N SER A 48 0.67 -6.89 -6.26
CA SER A 48 1.38 -8.11 -6.63
C SER A 48 1.03 -8.66 -8.02
N VAL A 49 -0.07 -8.21 -8.61
CA VAL A 49 -0.48 -8.62 -9.96
C VAL A 49 0.58 -8.21 -10.99
N ILE A 50 1.23 -7.06 -10.81
CA ILE A 50 2.26 -6.57 -11.73
C ILE A 50 3.47 -7.52 -11.81
N PRO A 51 4.12 -7.89 -10.68
CA PRO A 51 5.14 -8.93 -10.66
C PRO A 51 4.73 -10.23 -11.33
N ILE A 52 3.52 -10.74 -11.06
CA ILE A 52 3.04 -11.99 -11.64
C ILE A 52 2.92 -11.86 -13.16
N LEU A 53 2.32 -10.77 -13.65
CA LEU A 53 2.18 -10.49 -15.06
C LEU A 53 3.55 -10.44 -15.74
N LYS A 54 4.54 -9.81 -15.09
CA LYS A 54 5.91 -9.76 -15.60
C LYS A 54 6.56 -11.12 -15.67
N ILE A 55 6.46 -11.94 -14.63
CA ILE A 55 7.03 -13.29 -14.64
C ILE A 55 6.37 -14.17 -15.72
N MET A 56 5.08 -13.97 -16.01
CA MET A 56 4.32 -14.77 -16.98
C MET A 56 4.49 -14.33 -18.43
N PHE A 57 4.60 -13.03 -18.70
CA PHE A 57 4.53 -12.48 -20.06
C PHE A 57 5.80 -11.76 -20.54
N SER A 58 6.79 -11.53 -19.68
CA SER A 58 8.06 -10.92 -20.11
C SER A 58 9.01 -11.98 -20.68
N ASP A 59 9.50 -11.73 -21.90
CA ASP A 59 10.39 -12.65 -22.59
C ASP A 59 11.86 -12.39 -22.23
N HIS A 60 12.22 -11.13 -21.99
CA HIS A 60 13.61 -10.67 -21.88
C HIS A 60 13.99 -10.16 -20.49
N GLU A 61 13.05 -9.53 -19.76
CA GLU A 61 13.28 -9.00 -18.42
C GLU A 61 12.89 -10.01 -17.32
N THR A 62 13.77 -10.21 -16.33
CA THR A 62 13.39 -10.91 -15.08
C THR A 62 12.67 -9.97 -14.12
N LEU A 63 12.09 -10.50 -13.03
CA LEU A 63 11.52 -9.67 -11.96
C LEU A 63 12.55 -8.70 -11.37
N VAL A 64 13.80 -9.15 -11.25
CA VAL A 64 14.92 -8.35 -10.71
C VAL A 64 15.30 -7.26 -11.71
N ASP A 65 15.39 -7.58 -13.00
CA ASP A 65 15.67 -6.59 -14.06
C ASP A 65 14.56 -5.54 -14.17
N TRP A 66 13.30 -5.97 -14.08
CA TRP A 66 12.15 -5.06 -14.03
C TRP A 66 12.25 -4.12 -12.83
N LEU A 67 12.65 -4.63 -11.66
CA LEU A 67 12.82 -3.80 -10.47
C LEU A 67 13.92 -2.77 -10.66
N HIS A 68 15.07 -3.18 -11.19
CA HIS A 68 16.17 -2.28 -11.52
C HIS A 68 15.75 -1.21 -12.53
N ARG A 69 14.92 -1.56 -13.52
CA ARG A 69 14.37 -0.61 -14.47
C ARG A 69 13.49 0.44 -13.80
N VAL A 70 12.50 0.02 -13.01
CA VAL A 70 11.58 0.95 -12.31
C VAL A 70 12.36 1.88 -11.37
N GLU A 71 13.35 1.34 -10.68
CA GLU A 71 14.21 2.13 -9.80
C GLU A 71 15.08 3.12 -10.58
N THR A 72 15.69 2.67 -11.68
CA THR A 72 16.49 3.52 -12.58
C THR A 72 15.65 4.66 -13.14
N GLU A 73 14.44 4.38 -13.63
CA GLU A 73 13.46 5.37 -14.09
C GLU A 73 13.14 6.41 -13.01
N HIS A 74 12.91 5.96 -11.77
CA HIS A 74 12.62 6.86 -10.65
C HIS A 74 13.85 7.72 -10.29
N ARG A 75 15.04 7.13 -10.23
CA ARG A 75 16.26 7.83 -9.84
C ARG A 75 16.70 8.87 -10.87
N LEU A 76 16.71 8.49 -12.15
CA LEU A 76 17.10 9.40 -13.25
C LEU A 76 15.96 10.32 -13.70
N GLY A 77 14.71 10.02 -13.35
CA GLY A 77 13.55 10.76 -13.85
C GLY A 77 13.30 10.52 -15.34
N VAL A 78 13.63 9.33 -15.85
CA VAL A 78 13.44 8.95 -17.25
C VAL A 78 12.37 7.87 -17.40
N SER A 79 11.98 7.60 -18.63
CA SER A 79 11.15 6.48 -19.08
C SER A 79 12.01 5.54 -19.92
N ILE A 80 11.99 4.26 -19.59
CA ILE A 80 12.74 3.22 -20.29
C ILE A 80 11.72 2.25 -20.91
N GLY A 81 11.99 1.75 -22.12
CA GLY A 81 11.14 0.76 -22.78
C GLY A 81 10.88 -0.47 -21.90
N ALA A 82 9.69 -1.07 -22.01
CA ALA A 82 9.37 -2.30 -21.30
C ALA A 82 9.93 -3.54 -22.03
N ASP A 83 10.35 -4.55 -21.27
CA ASP A 83 10.85 -5.84 -21.80
C ASP A 83 11.94 -5.70 -22.88
N LEU A 84 12.93 -4.85 -22.61
CA LEU A 84 14.06 -4.66 -23.49
C LEU A 84 15.00 -5.88 -23.48
N PRO A 85 15.54 -6.31 -24.63
CA PRO A 85 16.65 -7.25 -24.65
C PRO A 85 17.89 -6.63 -24.01
N ASP A 86 18.80 -7.48 -23.55
CA ASP A 86 20.07 -7.06 -22.97
C ASP A 86 21.01 -6.53 -24.06
N ASP A 87 20.83 -5.28 -24.45
CA ASP A 87 21.56 -4.65 -25.54
C ASP A 87 23.00 -4.31 -25.10
N PRO A 88 24.03 -4.89 -25.73
CA PRO A 88 25.42 -4.57 -25.42
C PRO A 88 25.81 -3.14 -25.84
N ALA A 89 25.02 -2.47 -26.68
CA ALA A 89 25.26 -1.07 -27.04
C ALA A 89 24.92 -0.09 -25.90
N GLY A 90 24.25 -0.57 -24.84
CA GLY A 90 23.92 0.21 -23.65
C GLY A 90 22.42 0.52 -23.53
N LEU A 91 22.06 1.30 -22.52
CA LEU A 91 20.69 1.58 -22.13
C LEU A 91 20.08 2.73 -22.96
N LEU A 92 19.08 2.41 -23.79
CA LEU A 92 18.33 3.41 -24.56
C LEU A 92 17.27 4.10 -23.67
N ILE A 93 17.21 5.42 -23.76
CA ILE A 93 16.26 6.25 -23.01
C ILE A 93 15.15 6.69 -23.95
N ASP A 94 13.92 6.33 -23.61
CA ASP A 94 12.75 6.65 -24.44
C ASP A 94 12.35 8.11 -24.27
N HIS A 95 12.16 8.54 -23.01
CA HIS A 95 11.75 9.91 -22.71
C HIS A 95 12.31 10.40 -21.36
N VAL A 96 12.72 11.67 -21.30
CA VAL A 96 13.19 12.35 -20.10
C VAL A 96 12.07 13.20 -19.51
N ARG A 97 11.69 12.96 -18.25
CA ARG A 97 10.60 13.72 -17.60
C ARG A 97 11.03 15.18 -17.38
N ARG A 98 10.08 16.09 -17.55
CA ARG A 98 10.27 17.52 -17.24
C ARG A 98 10.59 17.70 -15.75
N GLY A 99 11.73 18.31 -15.44
CA GLY A 99 12.21 18.50 -14.07
C GLY A 99 13.03 17.35 -13.50
N ALA A 100 13.43 16.39 -14.32
CA ALA A 100 14.40 15.37 -13.91
C ALA A 100 15.75 16.02 -13.54
N PRO A 101 16.50 15.49 -12.54
CA PRO A 101 17.77 16.05 -12.08
C PRO A 101 18.80 16.17 -13.21
N SER A 102 18.77 15.24 -14.16
CA SER A 102 19.67 15.20 -15.31
C SER A 102 19.01 15.66 -16.62
N ALA A 103 17.91 16.42 -16.56
CA ALA A 103 17.22 16.92 -17.76
C ALA A 103 18.08 17.87 -18.62
N ASP A 104 19.08 18.52 -18.02
CA ASP A 104 20.00 19.42 -18.73
C ASP A 104 21.06 18.66 -19.55
N VAL A 105 21.22 17.37 -19.27
CA VAL A 105 22.27 16.51 -19.82
C VAL A 105 21.70 15.42 -20.71
N LEU A 106 20.58 14.82 -20.33
CA LEU A 106 19.91 13.77 -21.09
C LEU A 106 18.91 14.36 -22.06
N ALA A 107 18.95 13.86 -23.30
CA ALA A 107 17.92 14.10 -24.31
C ALA A 107 17.08 12.83 -24.52
N ASP A 108 15.86 13.01 -25.04
CA ASP A 108 15.01 11.91 -25.52
C ASP A 108 15.74 11.14 -26.63
N GLY A 109 15.72 9.81 -26.57
CA GLY A 109 16.47 8.95 -27.49
C GLY A 109 17.97 8.86 -27.22
N ALA A 110 18.49 9.48 -26.16
CA ALA A 110 19.88 9.30 -25.75
C ALA A 110 20.12 7.87 -25.25
N ARG A 111 21.35 7.38 -25.40
CA ARG A 111 21.77 6.05 -24.94
C ARG A 111 22.91 6.15 -23.96
N ILE A 112 22.79 5.53 -22.80
CA ILE A 112 23.89 5.41 -21.83
C ILE A 112 24.73 4.19 -22.23
N VAL A 113 25.98 4.42 -22.61
CA VAL A 113 26.86 3.37 -23.16
C VAL A 113 27.78 2.78 -22.09
N SER A 114 28.31 3.62 -21.19
CA SER A 114 29.22 3.16 -20.14
C SER A 114 29.11 4.00 -18.88
N ILE A 115 29.34 3.37 -17.73
CA ILE A 115 29.44 4.02 -16.43
C ILE A 115 30.80 3.65 -15.83
N ALA A 116 31.56 4.64 -15.38
CA ALA A 116 32.90 4.46 -14.80
C ALA A 116 33.89 3.71 -15.72
N GLY A 117 33.70 3.79 -17.05
CA GLY A 117 34.53 3.13 -18.05
C GLY A 117 34.15 1.69 -18.35
N GLU A 118 33.20 1.10 -17.62
CA GLU A 118 32.62 -0.20 -17.94
C GLU A 118 31.41 -0.01 -18.87
N ALA A 119 31.36 -0.78 -19.97
CA ALA A 119 30.24 -0.82 -20.90
C ALA A 119 29.47 -2.15 -20.78
N PRO A 120 28.83 -2.41 -19.63
CA PRO A 120 28.04 -3.63 -19.50
C PRO A 120 26.72 -3.49 -20.30
N GLY A 121 26.04 -4.62 -20.54
CA GLY A 121 24.74 -4.63 -21.22
C GLY A 121 23.68 -3.78 -20.50
N ALA A 122 22.60 -3.43 -21.21
CA ALA A 122 21.54 -2.57 -20.70
C ALA A 122 21.00 -2.98 -19.31
N HIS A 123 20.84 -4.27 -19.04
CA HIS A 123 20.35 -4.74 -17.72
C HIS A 123 21.35 -4.48 -16.59
N ALA A 124 22.63 -4.72 -16.85
CA ALA A 124 23.68 -4.48 -15.87
C ALA A 124 23.91 -2.98 -15.64
N LEU A 125 23.78 -2.14 -16.67
CA LEU A 125 23.76 -0.67 -16.50
C LEU A 125 22.61 -0.23 -15.59
N MET A 126 21.40 -0.76 -15.78
CA MET A 126 20.27 -0.47 -14.88
C MET A 126 20.55 -0.94 -13.45
N GLY A 127 21.14 -2.13 -13.27
CA GLY A 127 21.55 -2.61 -11.94
C GLY A 127 22.55 -1.69 -11.24
N LEU A 128 23.55 -1.20 -11.98
CA LEU A 128 24.55 -0.25 -11.48
C LEU A 128 23.93 1.11 -11.12
N LEU A 129 23.07 1.66 -11.99
CA LEU A 129 22.36 2.92 -11.75
C LEU A 129 21.40 2.81 -10.56
N ALA A 130 20.70 1.68 -10.43
CA ALA A 130 19.79 1.42 -9.34
C ALA A 130 20.53 1.28 -7.99
N SER A 131 21.69 0.62 -7.97
CA SER A 131 22.46 0.34 -6.75
C SER A 131 23.46 1.44 -6.34
N HIS A 132 23.69 2.45 -7.19
CA HIS A 132 24.70 3.47 -6.93
C HIS A 132 24.40 4.27 -5.64
N PRO A 133 25.31 4.37 -4.66
CA PRO A 133 25.02 5.03 -3.39
C PRO A 133 24.92 6.56 -3.52
N ASP A 134 25.60 7.15 -4.51
CA ASP A 134 25.71 8.59 -4.65
C ASP A 134 24.59 9.19 -5.51
N GLU A 135 24.24 10.45 -5.19
CA GLU A 135 23.30 11.26 -5.97
C GLU A 135 23.93 11.82 -7.24
N ARG A 136 25.23 11.61 -7.47
CA ARG A 136 25.94 12.11 -8.64
C ARG A 136 26.99 11.11 -9.13
N ILE A 137 27.00 10.85 -10.44
CA ILE A 137 27.92 9.95 -11.13
C ILE A 137 28.69 10.76 -12.16
N ASP A 138 29.98 10.99 -11.96
CA ASP A 138 30.77 11.90 -12.82
C ASP A 138 31.33 11.25 -14.10
N ALA A 139 31.23 9.93 -14.27
CA ALA A 139 31.87 9.18 -15.35
C ALA A 139 30.87 8.41 -16.23
N VAL A 140 29.83 9.08 -16.74
CA VAL A 140 28.84 8.44 -17.62
C VAL A 140 29.03 8.86 -19.07
N ARG A 141 29.21 7.89 -19.96
CA ARG A 141 29.26 8.14 -21.40
C ARG A 141 27.88 7.98 -22.00
N ILE A 142 27.38 9.05 -22.59
CA ILE A 142 26.11 9.08 -23.31
C ILE A 142 26.34 9.24 -24.81
N GLN A 143 25.55 8.53 -25.60
CA GLN A 143 25.38 8.74 -27.02
C GLN A 143 24.12 9.58 -27.23
N THR A 144 24.27 10.77 -27.80
CA THR A 144 23.18 11.67 -28.17
C THR A 144 22.41 11.09 -29.37
N PRO A 145 21.13 11.43 -29.61
CA PRO A 145 20.40 10.99 -30.81
C PRO A 145 21.13 11.27 -32.13
N ASP A 146 21.94 12.33 -32.16
CA ASP A 146 22.79 12.70 -33.29
C ASP A 146 24.04 11.81 -33.46
N GLY A 147 24.19 10.77 -32.63
CA GLY A 147 25.31 9.83 -32.64
C GLY A 147 26.56 10.30 -31.90
N ALA A 148 26.59 11.55 -31.41
CA ALA A 148 27.73 12.12 -30.70
C ALA A 148 27.89 11.51 -29.29
N MET A 149 29.11 11.06 -28.97
CA MET A 149 29.48 10.56 -27.65
C MET A 149 29.93 11.72 -26.74
N ARG A 150 29.37 11.79 -25.54
CA ARG A 150 29.74 12.79 -24.52
C ARG A 150 29.92 12.11 -23.17
N ASP A 151 30.98 12.48 -22.47
CA ASP A 151 31.16 12.10 -21.07
C ASP A 151 30.51 13.18 -20.21
N VAL A 152 29.52 12.80 -19.41
CA VAL A 152 28.74 13.74 -18.60
C VAL A 152 28.49 13.20 -17.20
N ALA A 153 28.37 14.12 -16.25
CA ALA A 153 27.96 13.81 -14.89
C ALA A 153 26.43 13.68 -14.82
N LEU A 154 25.93 12.55 -14.33
CA LEU A 154 24.51 12.34 -14.07
C LEU A 154 24.19 12.62 -12.61
N THR A 155 23.10 13.35 -12.37
CA THR A 155 22.51 13.53 -11.05
C THR A 155 21.29 12.62 -10.92
N LEU A 156 21.19 11.95 -9.77
CA LEU A 156 20.13 11.00 -9.44
C LEU A 156 19.37 11.50 -8.22
N HIS A 157 18.07 11.23 -8.18
CA HIS A 157 17.30 11.42 -6.95
C HIS A 157 17.82 10.52 -5.83
N GLY A 158 17.80 11.05 -4.60
CA GLY A 158 18.24 10.36 -3.39
C GLY A 158 17.53 9.01 -3.17
N ASP A 159 18.31 8.05 -2.67
CA ASP A 159 17.86 6.68 -2.41
C ASP A 159 16.90 6.64 -1.21
N ARG A 160 15.60 6.39 -1.47
CA ARG A 160 14.63 6.25 -0.37
C ARG A 160 14.84 4.92 0.33
N ALA A 161 14.78 4.91 1.66
CA ALA A 161 14.98 3.70 2.48
C ALA A 161 14.08 2.51 2.09
N TRP A 162 12.90 2.74 1.53
CA TRP A 162 12.01 1.68 1.06
C TRP A 162 12.56 0.95 -0.19
N TRP A 163 13.25 1.65 -1.10
CA TRP A 163 13.86 1.05 -2.30
C TRP A 163 14.99 0.11 -1.91
N ARG A 164 15.80 0.49 -0.91
CA ARG A 164 16.81 -0.39 -0.31
C ARG A 164 16.23 -1.71 0.22
N LEU A 165 15.10 -1.64 0.92
CA LEU A 165 14.41 -2.85 1.41
C LEU A 165 13.94 -3.72 0.25
N LEU A 166 13.37 -3.11 -0.79
CA LEU A 166 12.88 -3.81 -1.97
C LEU A 166 14.02 -4.51 -2.74
N ARG A 167 15.17 -3.85 -2.90
CA ARG A 167 16.39 -4.43 -3.49
C ARG A 167 16.92 -5.62 -2.67
N ASN A 168 16.96 -5.50 -1.34
CA ASN A 168 17.40 -6.60 -0.48
C ASN A 168 16.50 -7.84 -0.62
N VAL A 169 15.19 -7.62 -0.74
CA VAL A 169 14.24 -8.71 -1.00
C VAL A 169 14.44 -9.27 -2.42
N ALA A 170 14.68 -8.42 -3.41
CA ALA A 170 14.95 -8.82 -4.79
C ALA A 170 16.23 -9.67 -4.94
N ALA A 171 17.27 -9.35 -4.16
CA ALA A 171 18.55 -10.06 -4.19
C ALA A 171 18.46 -11.53 -3.68
N VAL A 172 17.38 -11.88 -2.98
CA VAL A 172 17.12 -13.26 -2.54
C VAL A 172 16.59 -14.12 -3.68
N PHE A 173 16.05 -13.53 -4.75
CA PHE A 173 15.52 -14.28 -5.88
C PHE A 173 16.64 -14.73 -6.84
N PRO A 174 16.55 -15.95 -7.41
CA PRO A 174 17.52 -16.42 -8.40
C PRO A 174 17.47 -15.53 -9.65
N ALA A 175 18.55 -14.79 -9.94
CA ALA A 175 18.66 -13.93 -11.13
C ALA A 175 18.89 -14.70 -12.45
N GLY A 176 18.82 -16.04 -12.42
CA GLY A 176 19.01 -16.87 -13.61
C GLY A 176 17.89 -16.66 -14.63
N LYS A 177 18.25 -16.45 -15.90
CA LYS A 177 17.29 -16.31 -17.01
C LYS A 177 16.70 -17.65 -17.45
N ASP A 178 17.16 -18.76 -16.87
CA ASP A 178 16.73 -20.14 -17.17
C ASP A 178 15.24 -20.37 -16.86
N PRO A 179 14.53 -21.22 -17.64
CA PRO A 179 13.12 -21.56 -17.38
C PRO A 179 12.85 -22.04 -15.96
N THR A 180 13.78 -22.82 -15.38
CA THR A 180 13.68 -23.32 -14.01
C THR A 180 13.75 -22.20 -12.96
N SER A 181 14.61 -21.21 -13.17
CA SER A 181 14.75 -20.05 -12.27
C SER A 181 13.52 -19.15 -12.32
N ARG A 182 12.89 -18.99 -13.50
CA ARG A 182 11.60 -18.30 -13.63
C ARG A 182 10.49 -19.01 -12.86
N LEU A 183 10.39 -20.35 -12.98
CA LEU A 183 9.42 -21.15 -12.22
C LEU A 183 9.64 -21.08 -10.71
N ILE A 184 10.89 -21.15 -10.24
CA ILE A 184 11.22 -21.00 -8.81
C ILE A 184 10.86 -19.60 -8.32
N THR A 185 11.19 -18.56 -9.08
CA THR A 185 10.85 -17.17 -8.75
C THR A 185 9.33 -17.00 -8.64
N LEU A 186 8.58 -17.55 -9.59
CA LEU A 186 7.11 -17.56 -9.55
C LEU A 186 6.59 -18.27 -8.30
N ALA A 187 7.13 -19.45 -7.99
CA ALA A 187 6.72 -20.24 -6.82
C ALA A 187 6.98 -19.49 -5.50
N ILE A 188 8.14 -18.83 -5.38
CA ILE A 188 8.48 -18.01 -4.20
C ILE A 188 7.53 -16.82 -4.09
N VAL A 189 7.30 -16.07 -5.18
CA VAL A 189 6.37 -14.93 -5.18
C VAL A 189 4.97 -15.38 -4.81
N MET A 190 4.45 -16.45 -5.41
CA MET A 190 3.13 -16.99 -5.10
C MET A 190 3.04 -17.47 -3.64
N GLY A 191 4.07 -18.16 -3.13
CA GLY A 191 4.14 -18.57 -1.73
C GLY A 191 4.14 -17.38 -0.77
N LEU A 192 4.88 -16.32 -1.08
CA LEU A 192 4.87 -15.07 -0.32
C LEU A 192 3.48 -14.42 -0.34
N LEU A 193 2.79 -14.41 -1.49
CA LEU A 193 1.43 -13.86 -1.58
C LEU A 193 0.42 -14.67 -0.77
N VAL A 194 0.52 -15.99 -0.78
CA VAL A 194 -0.33 -16.86 0.06
C VAL A 194 -0.08 -16.57 1.53
N THR A 195 1.17 -16.51 1.98
CA THR A 195 1.50 -16.21 3.38
C THR A 195 1.01 -14.84 3.82
N VAL A 196 1.19 -13.80 2.99
CA VAL A 196 0.65 -12.46 3.26
C VAL A 196 -0.88 -12.46 3.29
N SER A 197 -1.54 -13.22 2.41
CA SER A 197 -3.00 -13.34 2.37
C SER A 197 -3.55 -14.04 3.61
N LEU A 198 -2.86 -15.08 4.09
CA LEU A 198 -3.18 -15.76 5.35
C LEU A 198 -3.03 -14.82 6.54
N LEU A 199 -1.94 -14.06 6.60
CA LEU A 199 -1.71 -13.09 7.66
C LEU A 199 -2.77 -11.97 7.64
N SER A 200 -3.12 -11.48 6.45
CA SER A 200 -4.21 -10.52 6.25
C SER A 200 -5.54 -11.06 6.76
N SER A 201 -5.85 -12.32 6.43
CA SER A 201 -7.08 -12.99 6.89
C SER A 201 -7.11 -13.14 8.40
N LEU A 202 -5.96 -13.42 9.04
CA LEU A 202 -5.85 -13.48 10.49
C LEU A 202 -6.05 -12.09 11.13
N CYS A 203 -5.45 -11.04 10.57
CA CYS A 203 -5.68 -9.66 11.01
C CYS A 203 -7.16 -9.26 10.85
N ARG A 204 -7.79 -9.67 9.75
CA ARG A 204 -9.21 -9.43 9.50
C ARG A 204 -10.08 -10.14 10.52
N PHE A 205 -9.80 -11.41 10.80
CA PHE A 205 -10.52 -12.17 11.83
C PHE A 205 -10.36 -11.52 13.21
N ALA A 206 -9.15 -11.08 13.57
CA ALA A 206 -8.91 -10.38 14.82
C ALA A 206 -9.68 -9.04 14.87
N ASN A 207 -9.68 -8.26 13.79
CA ASN A 207 -10.44 -7.02 13.71
C ASN A 207 -11.94 -7.27 13.91
N GLU A 208 -12.53 -8.16 13.12
CA GLU A 208 -13.96 -8.49 13.18
C GLU A 208 -14.34 -9.03 14.57
N GLY A 209 -13.53 -9.91 15.16
CA GLY A 209 -13.77 -10.45 16.50
C GLY A 209 -13.65 -9.42 17.62
N LEU A 210 -12.64 -8.53 17.56
CA LEU A 210 -12.47 -7.46 18.54
C LEU A 210 -13.61 -6.45 18.46
N VAL A 211 -13.99 -6.03 17.25
CA VAL A 211 -15.10 -5.11 17.03
C VAL A 211 -16.41 -5.73 17.51
N ALA A 212 -16.71 -6.98 17.13
CA ALA A 212 -17.90 -7.69 17.58
C ALA A 212 -17.98 -7.78 19.12
N THR A 213 -16.87 -8.11 19.76
CA THR A 213 -16.79 -8.16 21.24
C THR A 213 -17.02 -6.79 21.86
N ALA A 214 -16.43 -5.73 21.29
CA ALA A 214 -16.61 -4.37 21.78
C ALA A 214 -18.07 -3.89 21.64
N VAL A 215 -18.69 -4.17 20.50
CA VAL A 215 -20.11 -3.86 20.24
C VAL A 215 -21.00 -4.59 21.23
N GLN A 216 -20.81 -5.90 21.39
CA GLN A 216 -21.67 -6.71 22.26
C GLN A 216 -21.54 -6.32 23.73
N ARG A 217 -20.33 -6.05 24.22
CA ARG A 217 -20.12 -5.57 25.60
C ARG A 217 -20.73 -4.20 25.83
N THR A 218 -20.49 -3.26 24.90
CA THR A 218 -21.12 -1.93 24.98
C THR A 218 -22.64 -2.07 25.02
N MET A 219 -23.18 -3.00 24.25
CA MET A 219 -24.61 -3.20 24.19
C MET A 219 -25.19 -3.81 25.46
N HIS A 220 -24.50 -4.77 26.04
CA HIS A 220 -24.85 -5.34 27.33
C HIS A 220 -24.87 -4.28 28.43
N ASP A 221 -23.85 -3.40 28.47
CA ASP A 221 -23.78 -2.30 29.43
C ASP A 221 -24.92 -1.30 29.24
N LEU A 222 -25.24 -0.97 27.99
CA LEU A 222 -26.34 -0.07 27.64
C LEU A 222 -27.70 -0.64 28.07
N ARG A 223 -27.96 -1.93 27.79
CA ARG A 223 -29.18 -2.64 28.24
C ARG A 223 -29.30 -2.59 29.77
N SER A 224 -28.21 -2.90 30.47
CA SER A 224 -28.19 -2.96 31.94
C SER A 224 -28.41 -1.58 32.56
N SER A 225 -27.76 -0.53 32.03
CA SER A 225 -27.92 0.85 32.51
C SER A 225 -29.33 1.38 32.27
N LEU A 226 -29.92 1.11 31.11
CA LEU A 226 -31.28 1.53 30.78
C LEU A 226 -32.33 0.79 31.63
N ALA A 227 -32.21 -0.54 31.77
CA ALA A 227 -33.10 -1.32 32.62
C ALA A 227 -33.04 -0.85 34.07
N GLY A 228 -31.83 -0.62 34.59
CA GLY A 228 -31.63 -0.05 35.93
C GLY A 228 -32.34 1.29 36.08
N HIS A 229 -32.19 2.22 35.13
CA HIS A 229 -32.84 3.52 35.21
C HIS A 229 -34.37 3.43 35.16
N VAL A 230 -34.92 2.59 34.27
CA VAL A 230 -36.38 2.40 34.13
C VAL A 230 -36.99 1.82 35.41
N LEU A 231 -36.30 0.90 36.10
CA LEU A 231 -36.80 0.28 37.33
C LEU A 231 -36.80 1.22 38.55
N HIS A 232 -36.04 2.30 38.54
CA HIS A 232 -35.99 3.28 39.63
C HIS A 232 -36.91 4.48 39.41
N LEU A 233 -37.75 4.47 38.37
CA LEU A 233 -38.71 5.54 38.12
C LEU A 233 -39.86 5.49 39.16
N PRO A 234 -40.43 6.66 39.52
CA PRO A 234 -41.53 6.73 40.48
C PRO A 234 -42.76 5.96 39.99
N LEU A 235 -43.50 5.38 40.94
CA LEU A 235 -44.68 4.53 40.65
C LEU A 235 -45.74 5.23 39.77
N ASP A 236 -45.90 6.55 39.93
CA ASP A 236 -46.81 7.38 39.13
C ASP A 236 -46.50 7.40 37.63
N TRP A 237 -45.24 7.17 37.26
CA TRP A 237 -44.83 7.07 35.86
C TRP A 237 -45.19 5.70 35.28
N HIS A 238 -44.94 4.63 36.05
CA HIS A 238 -45.33 3.26 35.68
C HIS A 238 -46.86 3.06 35.60
N ALA A 239 -47.63 3.82 36.38
CA ALA A 239 -49.09 3.80 36.32
C ALA A 239 -49.64 4.34 34.98
N ARG A 240 -48.89 5.20 34.28
CA ARG A 240 -49.32 5.82 33.01
C ARG A 240 -48.82 5.08 31.77
N GLN A 241 -47.79 4.26 31.89
CA GLN A 241 -47.16 3.54 30.78
C GLN A 241 -46.77 2.12 31.21
N PRO A 242 -47.26 1.07 30.52
CA PRO A 242 -46.88 -0.30 30.82
C PRO A 242 -45.37 -0.49 30.66
N THR A 243 -44.69 -0.95 31.72
CA THR A 243 -43.23 -1.17 31.73
C THR A 243 -42.76 -2.06 30.57
N GLY A 244 -43.57 -3.05 30.16
CA GLY A 244 -43.27 -3.93 29.04
C GLY A 244 -43.23 -3.24 27.66
N ASP A 245 -44.11 -2.27 27.41
CA ASP A 245 -44.12 -1.54 26.12
C ASP A 245 -42.90 -0.63 26.00
N THR A 246 -42.54 0.07 27.10
CA THR A 246 -41.36 0.94 27.12
C THR A 246 -40.06 0.16 26.94
N LEU A 247 -39.91 -0.98 27.62
CA LEU A 247 -38.75 -1.85 27.48
C LEU A 247 -38.64 -2.45 26.07
N GLY A 248 -39.77 -2.84 25.46
CA GLY A 248 -39.82 -3.36 24.10
C GLY A 248 -39.36 -2.33 23.05
N ARG A 249 -39.84 -1.08 23.17
CA ARG A 249 -39.41 0.01 22.28
C ARG A 249 -37.92 0.33 22.43
N PHE A 250 -37.42 0.38 23.67
CA PHE A 250 -35.99 0.61 23.90
C PHE A 250 -35.12 -0.53 23.41
N ALA A 251 -35.53 -1.79 23.59
CA ALA A 251 -34.81 -2.92 23.03
C ALA A 251 -34.75 -2.87 21.49
N HIS A 252 -35.84 -2.45 20.85
CA HIS A 252 -35.90 -2.27 19.40
C HIS A 252 -34.99 -1.12 18.92
N ASP A 253 -35.05 0.05 19.56
CA ASP A 253 -34.21 1.20 19.23
C ASP A 253 -32.73 0.88 19.45
N LEU A 254 -32.43 0.13 20.50
CA LEU A 254 -31.08 -0.27 20.83
C LEU A 254 -30.52 -1.28 19.80
N SER A 255 -31.34 -2.23 19.32
CA SER A 255 -30.96 -3.11 18.22
C SER A 255 -30.65 -2.33 16.93
N ARG A 256 -31.38 -1.24 16.65
CA ARG A 256 -31.06 -0.35 15.51
C ARG A 256 -29.74 0.39 15.69
N VAL A 257 -29.37 0.72 16.93
CA VAL A 257 -28.07 1.34 17.24
C VAL A 257 -26.93 0.32 17.12
N GLU A 258 -27.17 -0.96 17.43
CA GLU A 258 -26.18 -2.06 17.33
C GLU A 258 -25.62 -2.23 15.91
N VAL A 259 -26.54 -2.26 14.95
CA VAL A 259 -26.23 -2.48 13.54
C VAL A 259 -25.54 -1.24 12.94
N GLY A 260 -25.58 -0.12 13.65
CA GLY A 260 -25.42 1.19 13.04
C GLY A 260 -26.64 1.47 12.16
N ILE A 261 -27.15 2.69 12.20
CA ILE A 261 -28.16 3.13 11.23
C ILE A 261 -27.59 2.96 9.81
#